data_AF-A0A1V4QRE5-F1
#
_entry.id   AF-A0A1V4QRE5-F1
#
_cell.length_a   1.000
_cell.length_b   1.000
_cell.length_c   1.000
_cell.angle_alpha   90.00
_cell.angle_beta   90.00
_cell.angle_gamma   90.00
#
_symmetry.space_group_name_H-M   'P 1'
#
loop_
_entity.id
_entity.type
_entity.pdbx_description
1 polymer ?
#
loop_
_entity_poly.entity_id
_entity_poly.type
_entity_poly.pdbx_seq_one_letter_code
_entity_poly.pdbx_strand_id
1 'polypeptide(L)'
;MIVDSAVATGNRLVILRWIVRAMLVLWAGFWLFFNIASIFYWLGEEGPKGIVVHVLMTVIIVILALAAWFLELVGGILLIVLAGLTFYKWGLHQSVVALTLSLPPFIIGVLLIICWARTRLSARLPLAGNRHTSADSKGKGATGE
;
A
#
# COMPACT_ATOMS: atom_id res chain seq x y z
N MET A 1 15.42 -23.83 14.60
CA MET A 1 16.12 -22.54 14.42
C MET A 1 15.95 -21.93 13.02
N ILE A 2 16.26 -22.61 11.90
CA ILE A 2 16.06 -22.03 10.55
C ILE A 2 14.57 -21.98 10.15
N VAL A 3 13.75 -22.92 10.60
CA VAL A 3 12.30 -22.93 10.31
C VAL A 3 11.57 -21.79 11.01
N ASP A 4 11.97 -21.46 12.25
CA ASP A 4 11.33 -20.43 13.07
C ASP A 4 11.52 -19.02 12.49
N SER A 5 12.67 -18.76 11.86
CA SER A 5 12.96 -17.47 11.22
C SER A 5 12.19 -17.24 9.92
N ALA A 6 11.91 -18.30 9.15
CA ALA A 6 11.11 -18.21 7.93
C ALA A 6 9.64 -17.88 8.24
N VAL A 7 9.04 -18.55 9.23
CA VAL A 7 7.65 -18.30 9.68
C VAL A 7 7.51 -16.87 10.23
N ALA A 8 8.46 -16.43 11.05
CA ALA A 8 8.46 -15.06 11.58
C ALA A 8 8.53 -13.99 10.48
N THR A 9 9.28 -14.26 9.40
CA THR A 9 9.43 -13.31 8.28
C THR A 9 8.13 -13.19 7.46
N GLY A 10 7.44 -14.30 7.22
CA GLY A 10 6.14 -14.30 6.54
C GLY A 10 5.10 -13.47 7.29
N ASN A 11 4.97 -13.68 8.60
CA ASN A 11 4.01 -12.95 9.43
C ASN A 11 4.27 -11.44 9.46
N ARG A 12 5.55 -11.03 9.48
CA ARG A 12 5.94 -9.60 9.46
C ARG A 12 5.50 -8.90 8.17
N LEU A 13 5.59 -9.55 7.02
CA LEU A 13 5.17 -8.97 5.74
C LEU A 13 3.65 -8.78 5.67
N VAL A 14 2.90 -9.74 6.20
CA VAL A 14 1.43 -9.65 6.27
C VAL A 14 1.02 -8.47 7.15
N ILE A 15 1.61 -8.35 8.33
CA ILE A 15 1.34 -7.22 9.25
C ILE A 15 1.68 -5.89 8.59
N LEU A 16 2.84 -5.78 7.93
CA LEU A 16 3.26 -4.56 7.26
C LEU A 16 2.26 -4.15 6.16
N ARG A 17 1.78 -5.10 5.34
CA ARG A 17 0.79 -4.82 4.28
C ARG A 17 -0.52 -4.28 4.88
N TRP A 18 -0.98 -4.84 5.99
CA TRP A 18 -2.18 -4.34 6.67
C TRP A 18 -1.99 -2.95 7.27
N ILE A 19 -0.84 -2.67 7.86
CA ILE A 19 -0.51 -1.31 8.37
C ILE A 19 -0.55 -0.31 7.22
N VAL A 20 0.11 -0.60 6.10
CA VAL A 20 0.16 0.29 4.93
C VAL A 20 -1.25 0.52 4.34
N ARG A 21 -2.08 -0.53 4.29
CA ARG A 21 -3.49 -0.43 3.87
C ARG A 21 -4.33 0.41 4.82
N ALA A 22 -4.15 0.27 6.14
CA ALA A 22 -4.82 1.10 7.12
C ALA A 22 -4.41 2.57 6.97
N MET A 23 -3.12 2.85 6.77
CA MET A 23 -2.62 4.20 6.47
C MET A 23 -3.24 4.79 5.20
N LEU A 24 -3.35 3.98 4.13
CA LEU A 24 -4.00 4.38 2.88
C LEU A 24 -5.47 4.75 3.09
N VAL A 25 -6.21 3.93 3.83
CA VAL A 25 -7.64 4.19 4.14
C VAL A 25 -7.80 5.43 5.02
N LEU A 26 -6.95 5.61 6.04
CA LEU A 26 -6.97 6.81 6.89
C LEU A 26 -6.69 8.08 6.09
N TRP A 27 -5.67 8.04 5.21
CA TRP A 27 -5.33 9.16 4.36
C TRP A 27 -6.45 9.49 3.35
N ALA A 28 -6.94 8.49 2.61
CA ALA A 28 -8.01 8.68 1.65
C ALA A 28 -9.32 9.12 2.32
N GLY A 29 -9.64 8.53 3.47
CA GLY A 29 -10.80 8.87 4.29
C GLY A 29 -10.76 10.30 4.81
N PHE A 30 -9.59 10.76 5.30
CA PHE A 30 -9.39 12.14 5.70
C PHE A 30 -9.68 13.11 4.54
N TRP A 31 -9.13 12.85 3.36
CA TRP A 31 -9.37 13.71 2.20
C TRP A 31 -10.79 13.65 1.67
N LEU A 32 -11.44 12.50 1.72
CA LEU A 32 -12.84 12.35 1.35
C LEU A 32 -13.72 13.19 2.28
N PHE A 33 -13.51 13.08 3.60
CA PHE A 33 -14.19 13.89 4.60
C PHE A 33 -13.95 15.39 4.35
N PHE A 34 -12.70 15.80 4.14
CA PHE A 34 -12.34 17.19 3.87
C PHE A 34 -13.05 17.74 2.62
N ASN A 35 -13.01 17.03 1.50
CA ASN A 35 -13.65 17.49 0.26
C ASN A 35 -15.18 17.58 0.40
N ILE A 36 -15.81 16.63 1.10
CA ILE A 36 -17.26 16.69 1.37
C ILE A 36 -17.59 17.90 2.24
N ALA A 37 -16.85 18.12 3.33
CA ALA A 37 -17.03 19.27 4.20
C ALA A 37 -16.84 20.60 3.44
N SER A 38 -15.84 20.67 2.57
CA SER A 38 -15.60 21.84 1.72
C SER A 38 -16.75 22.10 0.74
N ILE A 39 -17.35 21.07 0.13
CA ILE A 39 -18.52 21.24 -0.76
C ILE A 39 -19.67 21.93 -0.02
N PHE A 40 -19.94 21.55 1.24
CA PHE A 40 -20.97 22.19 2.06
C PHE A 40 -20.65 23.64 2.40
N TYR A 41 -19.38 23.95 2.66
CA TYR A 41 -18.93 25.31 2.92
C TYR A 41 -19.07 26.21 1.68
N TRP A 42 -18.66 25.73 0.51
CA TRP A 42 -18.56 26.54 -0.72
C TRP A 42 -19.88 26.76 -1.47
N LEU A 43 -20.97 26.10 -1.07
CA LEU A 43 -22.31 26.31 -1.64
C LEU A 43 -22.79 27.77 -1.55
N GLY A 44 -22.18 28.59 -0.67
CA GLY A 44 -22.51 30.01 -0.50
C GLY A 44 -21.60 31.04 -1.17
N GLU A 45 -20.33 30.73 -1.47
CA GLU A 45 -19.31 31.77 -1.74
C GLU A 45 -18.68 31.73 -3.15
N GLU A 46 -18.31 30.55 -3.69
CA GLU A 46 -17.56 30.44 -4.96
C GLU A 46 -18.36 29.87 -6.14
N GLY A 47 -19.65 29.57 -5.89
CA GLY A 47 -20.55 29.02 -6.89
C GLY A 47 -20.13 27.63 -7.41
N PRO A 48 -20.59 27.23 -8.60
CA PRO A 48 -20.42 25.85 -9.09
C PRO A 48 -18.97 25.40 -9.28
N LYS A 49 -18.03 26.34 -9.47
CA LYS A 49 -16.63 26.01 -9.77
C LYS A 49 -15.92 25.33 -8.60
N GLY A 50 -16.12 25.82 -7.37
CA GLY A 50 -15.52 25.22 -6.18
C GLY A 50 -15.98 23.77 -5.97
N ILE A 51 -17.28 23.51 -6.18
CA ILE A 51 -17.87 22.18 -6.08
C ILE A 51 -17.21 21.20 -7.07
N VAL A 52 -17.04 21.62 -8.34
CA VAL A 52 -16.42 20.77 -9.38
C VAL A 52 -15.00 20.37 -9.00
N VAL A 53 -14.20 21.30 -8.45
CA VAL A 53 -12.81 21.01 -8.04
C VAL A 53 -12.77 19.96 -6.94
N HIS A 54 -13.61 20.10 -5.90
CA HIS A 54 -13.65 19.14 -4.79
C HIS A 54 -14.19 17.77 -5.20
N VAL A 55 -15.19 17.72 -6.08
CA VAL A 55 -15.69 16.44 -6.65
C VAL A 55 -14.61 15.75 -7.47
N LEU A 56 -13.92 16.48 -8.35
CA LEU A 56 -12.85 15.92 -9.17
C LEU A 56 -11.70 15.39 -8.31
N MET A 57 -11.28 16.17 -7.29
CA MET A 57 -10.25 15.75 -6.35
C MET A 57 -10.65 14.48 -5.59
N THR A 58 -11.92 14.38 -5.16
CA THR A 58 -12.46 13.19 -4.51
C THR A 58 -12.36 11.96 -5.41
N VAL A 59 -12.79 12.08 -6.68
CA VAL A 59 -12.71 10.98 -7.65
C VAL A 59 -11.27 10.52 -7.86
N ILE A 60 -10.32 11.46 -8.01
CA ILE A 60 -8.90 11.13 -8.16
C ILE A 60 -8.39 10.35 -6.95
N ILE A 61 -8.70 10.79 -5.73
CA ILE A 61 -8.24 10.14 -4.49
C ILE A 61 -8.82 8.73 -4.36
N VAL A 62 -10.10 8.54 -4.68
CA VAL A 62 -10.74 7.21 -4.66
C VAL A 62 -10.10 6.28 -5.67
N ILE A 63 -9.88 6.74 -6.91
CA ILE A 63 -9.22 5.94 -7.95
C ILE A 63 -7.80 5.56 -7.52
N LEU A 64 -7.03 6.49 -6.96
CA LEU A 64 -5.68 6.23 -6.48
C LEU A 64 -5.67 5.24 -5.30
N ALA A 65 -6.60 5.38 -4.36
CA ALA A 65 -6.74 4.45 -3.24
C ALA A 65 -7.08 3.04 -3.72
N LEU A 66 -8.01 2.89 -4.67
CA LEU A 66 -8.34 1.60 -5.26
C LEU A 66 -7.16 1.01 -6.04
N ALA A 67 -6.48 1.82 -6.85
CA ALA A 67 -5.29 1.39 -7.58
C ALA A 67 -4.19 0.90 -6.61
N ALA A 68 -3.93 1.62 -5.52
CA ALA A 68 -2.98 1.23 -4.49
C ALA A 68 -3.41 0.00 -3.69
N TRP A 69 -4.72 -0.22 -3.53
CA TRP A 69 -5.26 -1.40 -2.84
C TRP A 69 -5.04 -2.70 -3.62
N PHE A 70 -5.33 -2.67 -4.93
CA PHE A 70 -5.28 -3.85 -5.79
C PHE A 70 -3.91 -4.04 -6.48
N LEU A 71 -3.20 -2.96 -6.78
CA LEU A 71 -1.95 -2.95 -7.55
C LEU A 71 -0.84 -2.22 -6.78
N GLU A 72 -0.24 -2.90 -5.80
CA GLU A 72 0.73 -2.27 -4.87
C GLU A 72 1.85 -1.49 -5.56
N LEU A 73 2.47 -2.04 -6.62
CA LEU A 73 3.53 -1.35 -7.35
C LEU A 73 3.00 -0.12 -8.09
N VAL A 74 1.94 -0.29 -8.89
CA VAL A 74 1.40 0.78 -9.74
C VAL A 74 0.83 1.90 -8.86
N GLY A 75 -0.02 1.56 -7.90
CA GLY A 75 -0.57 2.54 -6.99
C GLY A 75 0.48 3.18 -6.09
N GLY A 76 1.52 2.44 -5.68
CA GLY A 76 2.65 3.00 -4.95
C GLY A 76 3.39 4.08 -5.77
N ILE A 77 3.66 3.81 -7.05
CA ILE A 77 4.26 4.78 -7.97
C ILE A 77 3.33 5.99 -8.15
N LEU A 78 2.04 5.77 -8.39
CA LEU A 78 1.07 6.86 -8.58
C LEU A 78 0.96 7.77 -7.35
N LEU A 79 1.01 7.22 -6.14
CA LEU A 79 1.02 8.01 -4.89
C LEU A 79 2.31 8.84 -4.74
N ILE A 80 3.47 8.29 -5.12
CA ILE A 80 4.74 9.04 -5.13
C ILE A 80 4.69 10.17 -6.16
N VAL A 81 4.15 9.91 -7.35
CA VAL A 81 3.98 10.95 -8.39
C VAL A 81 3.04 12.04 -7.89
N LEU A 82 1.91 11.69 -7.26
CA LEU A 82 1.01 12.66 -6.64
C LEU A 82 1.73 13.49 -5.58
N ALA A 83 2.51 12.86 -4.71
CA ALA A 83 3.31 13.54 -3.69
C ALA A 83 4.31 14.53 -4.33
N GLY A 84 5.00 14.11 -5.39
CA GLY A 84 5.93 14.96 -6.13
C GLY A 84 5.24 16.17 -6.77
N LEU A 85 4.09 15.97 -7.42
CA LEU A 85 3.33 17.05 -8.06
C LEU A 85 2.77 18.05 -7.05
N THR A 86 2.25 17.56 -5.91
CA THR A 86 1.77 18.43 -4.83
C THR A 86 2.91 19.22 -4.20
N PHE A 87 4.05 18.58 -3.91
CA PHE A 87 5.21 19.28 -3.39
C PHE A 87 5.80 20.28 -4.40
N TYR A 88 5.85 19.94 -5.69
CA TYR A 88 6.30 20.86 -6.73
C TYR A 88 5.43 22.11 -6.82
N LYS A 89 4.11 21.96 -6.72
CA LYS A 89 3.16 23.07 -6.84
C LYS A 89 3.18 24.02 -5.64
N TRP A 90 3.32 23.50 -4.42
CA TRP A 90 3.16 24.29 -3.19
C TRP A 90 4.43 24.41 -2.33
N GLY A 91 5.47 23.63 -2.60
CA GLY A 91 6.62 23.45 -1.70
C GLY A 91 7.40 24.74 -1.41
N LEU A 92 7.50 25.65 -2.38
CA LEU A 92 8.26 26.89 -2.22
C LEU A 92 7.49 28.00 -1.50
N HIS A 93 6.16 28.02 -1.63
CA HIS A 93 5.33 29.12 -1.13
C HIS A 93 4.53 28.75 0.13
N GLN A 94 4.23 27.47 0.31
CA GLN A 94 3.38 26.95 1.37
C GLN A 94 3.94 25.60 1.84
N SER A 95 5.17 25.59 2.35
CA SER A 95 5.90 24.37 2.70
C SER A 95 5.15 23.46 3.67
N VAL A 96 4.45 24.02 4.67
CA VAL A 96 3.64 23.24 5.61
C VAL A 96 2.48 22.55 4.88
N VAL A 97 1.75 23.29 4.05
CA VAL A 97 0.65 22.71 3.24
C VAL A 97 1.20 21.63 2.31
N ALA A 98 2.28 21.93 1.60
CA ALA A 98 2.93 20.99 0.70
C ALA A 98 3.34 19.69 1.42
N LEU A 99 3.94 19.78 2.61
CA LEU A 99 4.33 18.62 3.40
C LEU A 99 3.11 17.83 3.90
N THR A 100 2.06 18.50 4.39
CA THR A 100 0.84 17.82 4.82
C THR A 100 0.16 17.07 3.67
N LEU A 101 0.19 17.63 2.45
CA LEU A 101 -0.36 17.02 1.24
C LEU A 101 0.49 15.86 0.71
N SER A 102 1.81 16.03 0.65
CA SER A 102 2.71 15.15 -0.08
C SER A 102 3.32 14.04 0.78
N LEU A 103 3.55 14.28 2.07
CA LEU A 103 4.28 13.35 2.92
C LEU A 103 3.51 12.04 3.15
N PRO A 104 2.21 12.04 3.48
CA PRO A 104 1.47 10.79 3.65
C PRO A 104 1.45 9.90 2.38
N PRO A 105 1.05 10.39 1.18
CA PRO A 105 1.04 9.53 0.00
C PRO A 105 2.44 9.10 -0.41
N PHE A 106 3.48 9.92 -0.16
CA PHE A 106 4.86 9.52 -0.40
C PHE A 106 5.26 8.31 0.48
N ILE A 107 5.03 8.39 1.79
CA ILE A 107 5.36 7.31 2.73
C ILE A 107 4.58 6.03 2.37
N ILE A 108 3.28 6.16 2.14
CA ILE A 108 2.41 5.03 1.76
C ILE A 108 2.93 4.40 0.45
N GLY A 109 3.25 5.22 -0.55
CA GLY A 109 3.74 4.74 -1.84
C GLY A 109 5.06 3.98 -1.74
N VAL A 110 6.03 4.52 -0.99
CA VAL A 110 7.32 3.85 -0.73
C VAL A 110 7.11 2.51 -0.02
N LEU A 111 6.26 2.46 1.01
CA LEU A 111 6.00 1.23 1.76
C LEU A 111 5.29 0.17 0.91
N LEU A 112 4.36 0.56 0.02
CA LEU A 112 3.72 -0.36 -0.93
C LEU A 112 4.75 -0.98 -1.89
N ILE A 113 5.68 -0.18 -2.42
CA ILE A 113 6.76 -0.68 -3.29
C ILE A 113 7.67 -1.66 -2.54
N ILE A 114 8.02 -1.37 -1.28
CA ILE A 114 8.81 -2.27 -0.43
C ILE A 114 8.06 -3.59 -0.20
N CYS A 115 6.75 -3.53 0.10
CA CYS A 115 5.92 -4.73 0.28
C CYS A 115 5.89 -5.59 -0.99
N TRP A 116 5.70 -4.95 -2.14
CA TRP A 116 5.68 -5.62 -3.44
C TRP A 116 7.03 -6.30 -3.75
N ALA A 117 8.14 -5.59 -3.56
CA ALA A 117 9.48 -6.08 -3.83
C ALA A 117 9.80 -7.32 -2.96
N ARG A 118 9.50 -7.26 -1.65
CA ARG A 118 9.73 -8.37 -0.72
C ARG A 118 8.88 -9.60 -1.05
N THR A 119 7.63 -9.39 -1.46
CA THR A 119 6.73 -10.49 -1.88
C THR A 119 7.26 -11.19 -3.13
N ARG A 120 7.76 -10.42 -4.12
CA ARG A 120 8.35 -10.98 -5.35
C ARG A 120 9.65 -11.73 -5.10
N LEU A 121 10.51 -11.24 -4.21
CA LEU A 121 11.76 -11.91 -3.84
C LEU A 121 11.50 -13.25 -3.14
N SER A 122 10.53 -13.27 -2.21
CA SER A 122 10.17 -14.49 -1.48
C SER A 122 9.60 -15.58 -2.40
N ALA A 123 8.86 -15.20 -3.44
CA ALA A 123 8.31 -16.13 -4.42
C ALA A 123 9.35 -16.71 -5.39
N ARG A 124 10.51 -16.05 -5.55
CA ARG A 124 11.56 -16.46 -6.50
C ARG A 124 12.57 -17.43 -5.91
N LEU A 125 12.67 -17.52 -4.58
CA LEU A 125 13.56 -18.47 -3.94
C LEU A 125 12.90 -19.85 -4.00
N PRO A 126 13.41 -20.80 -4.81
CA PRO A 126 12.90 -22.16 -4.78
C PRO A 126 13.14 -22.67 -3.36
N LEU A 127 12.11 -23.27 -2.76
CA LEU A 127 12.26 -24.05 -1.52
C LEU A 127 13.16 -25.25 -1.83
N ALA A 128 14.46 -25.02 -1.91
CA ALA A 128 15.49 -26.02 -2.24
C ALA A 128 15.63 -27.11 -1.15
N GLY A 129 14.84 -27.03 -0.08
CA GLY A 129 15.05 -27.82 1.13
C GLY A 129 14.15 -29.04 1.34
N ASN A 130 13.19 -29.38 0.48
CA ASN A 130 12.19 -30.40 0.84
C ASN A 130 12.10 -31.64 -0.07
N ARG A 131 13.14 -31.94 -0.85
CA ARG A 131 13.14 -33.10 -1.76
C ARG A 131 13.78 -34.37 -1.20
N HIS A 132 13.99 -34.48 0.12
CA HIS A 132 14.82 -35.56 0.69
C HIS A 132 14.18 -36.56 1.66
N THR A 133 12.87 -36.53 1.97
CA THR A 133 12.30 -37.44 3.00
C THR A 133 11.23 -38.42 2.53
N SER A 134 11.06 -38.67 1.23
CA SER A 134 10.02 -39.61 0.72
C SER A 134 10.53 -40.91 0.10
N ALA A 135 11.84 -41.20 0.14
CA ALA A 135 12.38 -42.39 -0.52
C ALA A 135 12.65 -43.60 0.40
N ASP A 136 12.57 -43.50 1.73
CA ASP A 136 13.17 -44.52 2.60
C ASP A 136 12.24 -45.15 3.67
N SER A 137 10.94 -45.33 3.38
CA SER A 137 10.05 -46.11 4.27
C SER A 137 9.35 -47.31 3.64
N LYS A 138 9.73 -47.70 2.41
CA LYS A 138 9.33 -48.99 1.82
C LYS A 138 10.44 -50.02 2.02
N GLY A 139 10.37 -50.80 3.11
CA GLY A 139 11.15 -52.05 3.16
C GLY A 139 11.55 -52.57 4.53
N LYS A 140 10.70 -52.51 5.56
CA LYS A 140 10.91 -53.30 6.78
C LYS A 140 9.58 -53.81 7.32
N GLY A 141 9.22 -55.04 6.96
CA GLY A 141 8.08 -55.73 7.56
C GLY A 141 7.48 -56.81 6.66
N ALA A 142 8.19 -57.92 6.46
CA ALA A 142 7.57 -59.19 6.05
C ALA A 142 8.53 -60.37 6.31
N THR A 143 8.72 -60.75 7.58
CA THR A 143 9.19 -62.07 7.99
C THR A 143 8.55 -62.44 9.33
N GLY A 144 7.79 -63.53 9.35
CA GLY A 144 7.00 -64.07 10.47
C GLY A 144 5.57 -64.25 9.96
N GLU A 145 5.03 -65.45 9.74
CA GLU A 145 5.30 -66.78 10.32
C GLU A 145 5.18 -67.88 9.26
#